data_AF-A0A7V1RJB3-F1
#
_entry.id   AF-A0A7V1RJB3-F1
#
_cell.length_a   1.000
_cell.length_b   1.000
_cell.length_c   1.000
_cell.angle_alpha   90.00
_cell.angle_beta   90.00
_cell.angle_gamma   90.00
#
_symmetry.space_group_name_H-M   'P 1'
#
loop_
_entity.id
_entity.type
_entity.pdbx_description
1 polymer ?
#
loop_
_entity_poly.entity_id
_entity_poly.type
_entity_poly.pdbx_seq_one_letter_code
_entity_poly.pdbx_strand_id
1 'polypeptide(L)'
;METERSQDERRERRRRRRRRGGGLLALGLLALGLLLVGWHRVATSDAFCSSCHEMQAATAASVRSVHADVPCLACHTGPGLAGSLRYLPGLAREAVASFTPWDAARGILAARPCSACHTDLAATPELAAAHGTGAACASCHGDVSHPPFRLAGFARPVQPVEGESPHPRLYVQTHGGDAVSDAASCTTCHEPDFCETCHLRERYPHPEGWVSLHGTVQREQGIGACEGCHPQTFCAGCHGTEIPHDARWLGEHWRALQDAGSQSCLLCHPRRDCTTCHAEHQVHREQDLYAR
;
A
#
# COMPACT_ATOMS: atom_id res chain seq x y z
N MET A 1 -26.20 -14.90 -75.84
CA MET A 1 -25.79 -16.00 -74.93
C MET A 1 -24.34 -15.92 -74.49
N GLU A 2 -23.36 -15.73 -75.39
CA GLU A 2 -21.92 -15.75 -75.02
C GLU A 2 -21.47 -14.53 -74.17
N THR A 3 -22.13 -13.39 -74.35
CA THR A 3 -21.91 -12.17 -73.57
C THR A 3 -22.46 -12.25 -72.14
N GLU A 4 -23.57 -12.96 -71.91
CA GLU A 4 -24.17 -13.14 -70.59
C GLU A 4 -23.35 -14.10 -69.71
N ARG A 5 -22.85 -15.20 -70.30
CA ARG A 5 -21.98 -16.17 -69.61
C ARG A 5 -20.66 -15.53 -69.13
N SER A 6 -20.10 -14.63 -69.94
CA SER A 6 -18.92 -13.81 -69.60
C SER A 6 -19.18 -12.81 -68.46
N GLN A 7 -20.39 -12.23 -68.39
CA GLN A 7 -20.76 -11.32 -67.29
C GLN A 7 -20.97 -12.06 -65.97
N ASP A 8 -21.57 -13.25 -66.00
CA ASP A 8 -21.80 -14.06 -64.80
C ASP A 8 -20.49 -14.60 -64.19
N GLU A 9 -19.55 -15.05 -65.01
CA GLU A 9 -18.22 -15.46 -64.55
C GLU A 9 -17.43 -14.30 -63.92
N ARG A 10 -17.55 -13.08 -64.47
CA ARG A 10 -16.95 -11.86 -63.88
C ARG A 10 -17.62 -11.49 -62.55
N ARG A 11 -18.95 -11.65 -62.42
CA ARG A 11 -19.70 -11.43 -61.18
C ARG A 11 -19.33 -12.46 -60.11
N GLU A 12 -19.20 -13.73 -60.47
CA GLU A 12 -18.82 -14.79 -59.55
C GLU A 12 -17.36 -14.68 -59.08
N ARG A 13 -16.42 -14.35 -59.98
CA ARG A 13 -15.04 -14.04 -59.62
C ARG A 13 -14.96 -12.83 -58.68
N ARG A 14 -15.75 -11.76 -58.92
CA ARG A 14 -15.86 -10.62 -58.01
C ARG A 14 -16.43 -11.03 -56.65
N ARG A 15 -17.48 -11.86 -56.60
CA ARG A 15 -18.06 -12.40 -55.35
C ARG A 15 -17.07 -13.26 -54.57
N ARG A 16 -16.35 -14.18 -55.23
CA ARG A 16 -15.30 -15.02 -54.60
C ARG A 16 -14.14 -14.15 -54.09
N ARG A 17 -13.71 -13.13 -54.84
CA ARG A 17 -12.66 -12.19 -54.42
C ARG A 17 -13.11 -11.33 -53.23
N ARG A 18 -14.37 -10.87 -53.22
CA ARG A 18 -14.98 -10.17 -52.07
C ARG A 18 -15.10 -11.07 -50.83
N ARG A 19 -15.55 -12.32 -50.99
CA ARG A 19 -15.65 -13.30 -49.90
C ARG A 19 -14.29 -13.68 -49.32
N ARG A 20 -13.29 -13.93 -50.19
CA ARG A 20 -11.89 -14.17 -49.77
C ARG A 20 -11.28 -12.94 -49.10
N GLY A 21 -11.50 -11.75 -49.66
CA GLY A 21 -11.06 -10.48 -49.06
C GLY A 21 -11.71 -10.23 -47.70
N GLY A 22 -13.01 -10.48 -47.58
CA GLY A 22 -13.74 -10.40 -46.31
C GLY A 22 -13.25 -11.41 -45.26
N GLY A 23 -12.98 -12.65 -45.68
CA GLY A 23 -12.41 -13.68 -44.80
C GLY A 23 -11.00 -13.36 -44.30
N LEU A 24 -10.14 -12.83 -45.18
CA LEU A 24 -8.80 -12.37 -44.81
C LEU A 24 -8.84 -11.17 -43.85
N LEU A 25 -9.75 -10.22 -44.09
CA LEU A 25 -9.99 -9.11 -43.17
C LEU A 25 -10.47 -9.59 -41.80
N ALA A 26 -11.42 -10.53 -41.76
CA ALA A 26 -11.92 -11.09 -40.50
C ALA A 26 -10.83 -11.83 -39.72
N LEU A 27 -10.02 -12.66 -40.38
CA LEU A 27 -8.86 -13.31 -39.78
C LEU A 27 -7.82 -12.30 -39.26
N GLY A 28 -7.56 -11.24 -40.03
CA GLY A 28 -6.66 -10.16 -39.61
C GLY A 28 -7.15 -9.42 -38.37
N LEU A 29 -8.45 -9.10 -38.31
CA LEU A 29 -9.06 -8.45 -37.14
C LEU A 29 -9.05 -9.37 -35.91
N LEU A 30 -9.31 -10.66 -36.09
CA LEU A 30 -9.25 -11.64 -35.00
C LEU A 30 -7.81 -11.76 -34.46
N ALA A 31 -6.82 -11.87 -35.34
CA ALA A 31 -5.42 -11.92 -34.96
C ALA A 31 -4.99 -10.66 -34.21
N LEU A 32 -5.38 -9.48 -34.70
CA LEU A 32 -5.13 -8.20 -34.03
C LEU A 32 -5.80 -8.17 -32.64
N GLY A 33 -7.03 -8.64 -32.52
CA GLY A 33 -7.74 -8.73 -31.25
C GLY A 33 -7.02 -9.62 -30.24
N LEU A 34 -6.55 -10.80 -30.66
CA LEU A 34 -5.77 -11.71 -29.81
C LEU A 34 -4.44 -11.08 -29.37
N LEU A 35 -3.76 -10.39 -30.29
CA LEU A 35 -2.51 -9.68 -29.96
C LEU A 35 -2.74 -8.56 -28.95
N LEU A 36 -3.82 -7.79 -29.08
CA LEU A 36 -4.17 -6.73 -28.13
C LEU A 36 -4.52 -7.28 -26.75
N VAL A 37 -5.25 -8.40 -26.69
CA VAL A 37 -5.56 -9.09 -25.42
C VAL A 37 -4.28 -9.64 -24.78
N GLY A 38 -3.43 -10.31 -25.57
CA GLY A 38 -2.15 -10.84 -25.09
C GLY A 38 -1.24 -9.74 -24.55
N TRP A 39 -1.08 -8.66 -25.32
CA TRP A 39 -0.35 -7.46 -24.90
C TRP A 39 -0.88 -6.91 -23.58
N HIS A 40 -2.20 -6.68 -23.49
CA HIS A 40 -2.81 -6.14 -22.30
C HIS A 40 -2.50 -7.01 -21.07
N ARG A 41 -2.69 -8.33 -21.18
CA ARG A 41 -2.43 -9.26 -20.07
C ARG A 41 -0.98 -9.26 -19.62
N VAL A 42 -0.03 -9.20 -20.56
CA VAL A 42 1.40 -9.14 -20.24
C VAL A 42 1.74 -7.79 -19.60
N ALA A 43 1.42 -6.69 -20.27
CA ALA A 43 1.80 -5.34 -19.87
C ALA A 43 1.21 -4.91 -18.51
N THR A 44 0.12 -5.54 -18.06
CA THR A 44 -0.52 -5.24 -16.76
C THR A 44 -0.24 -6.30 -15.69
N SER A 45 0.66 -7.26 -15.93
CA SER A 45 0.96 -8.32 -14.98
C SER A 45 2.07 -7.95 -14.01
N ASP A 46 1.96 -8.40 -12.76
CA ASP A 46 3.01 -8.24 -11.75
C ASP A 46 4.32 -8.88 -12.21
N ALA A 47 4.25 -10.06 -12.83
CA ALA A 47 5.41 -10.79 -13.35
C ALA A 47 6.18 -9.99 -14.40
N PHE A 48 5.48 -9.28 -15.29
CA PHE A 48 6.12 -8.41 -16.27
C PHE A 48 6.81 -7.23 -15.59
N CYS A 49 6.13 -6.53 -14.69
CA CYS A 49 6.73 -5.40 -13.98
C CYS A 49 7.92 -5.84 -13.11
N SER A 50 7.80 -6.96 -12.38
CA SER A 50 8.86 -7.49 -11.52
C SER A 50 10.07 -8.03 -12.30
N SER A 51 9.93 -8.23 -13.61
CA SER A 51 11.07 -8.59 -14.46
C SER A 51 12.11 -7.46 -14.55
N CYS A 52 11.68 -6.21 -14.34
CA CYS A 52 12.56 -5.07 -14.13
C CYS A 52 12.95 -4.99 -12.65
N HIS A 53 14.26 -4.96 -12.35
CA HIS A 53 14.75 -4.91 -10.97
C HIS A 53 14.26 -3.67 -10.18
N GLU A 54 14.13 -2.52 -10.85
CA GLU A 54 13.64 -1.27 -10.22
C GLU A 54 12.21 -1.41 -9.70
N MET A 55 11.40 -2.28 -10.31
CA MET A 55 10.00 -2.49 -9.98
C MET A 55 9.76 -3.63 -9.00
N GLN A 56 10.78 -4.40 -8.61
CA GLN A 56 10.62 -5.51 -7.66
C GLN A 56 10.12 -5.04 -6.29
N ALA A 57 10.67 -3.93 -5.78
CA ALA A 57 10.22 -3.36 -4.51
C ALA A 57 8.76 -2.88 -4.59
N ALA A 58 8.37 -2.29 -5.72
CA ALA A 58 7.02 -1.78 -5.92
C ALA A 58 5.99 -2.90 -6.09
N THR A 59 6.32 -3.93 -6.87
CA THR A 59 5.47 -5.13 -7.02
C THR A 59 5.28 -5.86 -5.69
N ALA A 60 6.36 -6.06 -4.91
CA ALA A 60 6.27 -6.67 -3.59
C ALA A 60 5.46 -5.85 -2.57
N ALA A 61 5.38 -4.53 -2.73
CA ALA A 61 4.53 -3.68 -1.93
C ALA A 61 3.06 -3.74 -2.37
N SER A 62 2.80 -3.71 -3.68
CA SER A 62 1.45 -3.78 -4.25
C SER A 62 0.69 -5.03 -3.81
N VAL A 63 1.32 -6.21 -3.92
CA VAL A 63 0.70 -7.50 -3.59
C VAL A 63 0.33 -7.66 -2.10
N ARG A 64 0.85 -6.80 -1.22
CA ARG A 64 0.53 -6.77 0.21
C ARG A 64 -0.40 -5.62 0.59
N SER A 65 -0.90 -4.87 -0.40
CA SER A 65 -1.75 -3.71 -0.19
C SER A 65 -3.21 -4.04 -0.51
N VAL A 66 -4.11 -3.09 -0.17
CA VAL A 66 -5.52 -3.16 -0.56
C VAL A 66 -5.75 -3.04 -2.08
N HIS A 67 -4.70 -2.73 -2.84
CA HIS A 67 -4.71 -2.63 -4.30
C HIS A 67 -4.04 -3.84 -4.98
N ALA A 68 -3.88 -4.96 -4.27
CA ALA A 68 -3.28 -6.18 -4.82
C ALA A 68 -3.97 -6.68 -6.11
N ASP A 69 -5.28 -6.43 -6.23
CA ASP A 69 -6.08 -6.78 -7.42
C ASP A 69 -6.21 -5.65 -8.45
N VAL A 70 -5.51 -4.52 -8.24
CA VAL A 70 -5.51 -3.39 -9.17
C VAL A 70 -4.27 -3.48 -10.06
N PRO A 71 -4.42 -3.63 -11.39
CA PRO A 71 -3.28 -3.75 -12.28
C PRO A 71 -2.42 -2.48 -12.25
N CYS A 72 -1.09 -2.60 -12.26
CA CYS A 72 -0.15 -1.48 -12.13
C CYS A 72 -0.47 -0.32 -13.10
N LEU A 73 -0.73 -0.65 -14.37
CA LEU A 73 -1.03 0.35 -15.40
C LEU A 73 -2.36 1.05 -15.17
N ALA A 74 -3.31 0.49 -14.42
CA ALA A 74 -4.55 1.19 -14.08
C ALA A 74 -4.26 2.51 -13.35
N CYS A 75 -3.26 2.51 -12.47
CA CYS A 75 -2.77 3.69 -11.78
C CYS A 75 -1.79 4.50 -12.64
N HIS A 76 -0.83 3.87 -13.32
CA HIS A 76 0.26 4.60 -13.99
C HIS A 76 -0.08 5.15 -15.38
N THR A 77 -0.97 4.51 -16.14
CA THR A 77 -1.33 4.93 -17.51
C THR A 77 -2.84 4.91 -17.79
N GLY A 78 -3.63 4.41 -16.84
CA GLY A 78 -5.09 4.32 -16.87
C GLY A 78 -5.62 2.89 -17.03
N PRO A 79 -6.91 2.66 -16.75
CA PRO A 79 -7.49 1.32 -16.79
C PRO A 79 -7.67 0.78 -18.22
N GLY A 80 -7.68 -0.55 -18.32
CA GLY A 80 -8.02 -1.30 -19.53
C GLY A 80 -6.99 -1.21 -20.66
N LEU A 81 -7.41 -1.61 -21.86
CA LEU A 81 -6.54 -1.69 -23.04
C LEU A 81 -5.92 -0.34 -23.39
N ALA A 82 -6.67 0.75 -23.26
CA ALA A 82 -6.19 2.09 -23.57
C ALA A 82 -4.98 2.49 -22.70
N GLY A 83 -4.98 2.14 -21.41
CA GLY A 83 -3.82 2.37 -20.54
C GLY A 83 -2.61 1.56 -20.96
N SER A 84 -2.79 0.27 -21.25
CA SER A 84 -1.71 -0.58 -21.74
C SER A 84 -1.11 -0.11 -23.07
N LEU A 85 -1.89 0.53 -23.95
CA LEU A 85 -1.37 1.12 -25.19
C LEU A 85 -0.63 2.44 -24.93
N ARG A 86 -1.08 3.26 -23.98
CA ARG A 86 -0.36 4.49 -23.56
C ARG A 86 1.00 4.20 -22.94
N TYR A 87 1.21 3.00 -22.43
CA TYR A 87 2.50 2.57 -21.88
C TYR A 87 3.57 2.29 -22.96
N LEU A 88 3.19 2.00 -24.21
CA LEU A 88 4.13 1.60 -25.28
C LEU A 88 5.33 2.57 -25.49
N PRO A 89 5.16 3.90 -25.52
CA PRO A 89 6.28 4.82 -25.65
C PRO A 89 7.20 4.81 -24.42
N GLY A 90 6.64 4.50 -23.25
CA GLY A 90 7.38 4.35 -22.00
C GLY A 90 8.25 3.11 -22.01
N LEU A 91 7.67 1.96 -22.35
CA LEU A 91 8.40 0.71 -22.52
C LEU A 91 9.56 0.84 -23.51
N ALA A 92 9.36 1.55 -24.62
CA ALA A 92 10.42 1.80 -25.59
C ALA A 92 11.59 2.60 -24.98
N ARG A 93 11.30 3.58 -24.13
CA ARG A 93 12.31 4.39 -23.44
C ARG A 93 13.02 3.61 -22.32
N GLU A 94 12.29 2.81 -21.56
CA GLU A 94 12.84 1.89 -20.55
C GLU A 94 13.78 0.86 -21.18
N ALA A 95 13.42 0.32 -22.34
CA ALA A 95 14.29 -0.56 -23.11
C ALA A 95 15.57 0.16 -23.52
N VAL A 96 15.49 1.40 -24.02
CA VAL A 96 16.70 2.20 -24.35
C VAL A 96 17.54 2.48 -23.11
N ALA A 97 16.93 2.82 -21.97
CA ALA A 97 17.62 3.04 -20.71
C ALA A 97 18.33 1.78 -20.19
N SER A 98 17.83 0.58 -20.54
CA SER A 98 18.47 -0.69 -20.18
C SER A 98 19.76 -0.96 -20.96
N PHE A 99 19.96 -0.32 -22.12
CA PHE A 99 21.14 -0.51 -22.99
C PHE A 99 22.03 0.74 -23.10
N THR A 100 21.66 1.85 -22.44
CA THR A 100 22.37 3.12 -22.50
C THR A 100 22.48 3.75 -21.12
N PRO A 101 23.50 4.56 -20.84
CA PRO A 101 23.62 5.27 -19.55
C PRO A 101 22.64 6.45 -19.42
N TRP A 102 21.65 6.56 -20.30
CA TRP A 102 20.74 7.70 -20.36
C TRP A 102 19.50 7.39 -19.53
N ASP A 103 19.20 8.24 -18.55
CA ASP A 103 17.95 8.19 -17.78
C ASP A 103 16.77 8.71 -18.62
N ALA A 104 16.51 8.03 -19.73
CA ALA A 104 15.39 8.33 -20.62
C ALA A 104 14.05 7.89 -20.02
N ALA A 105 14.05 7.16 -18.90
CA ALA A 105 12.89 6.55 -18.27
C ALA A 105 12.31 7.35 -17.09
N ARG A 106 13.01 8.39 -16.62
CA ARG A 106 12.56 9.23 -15.50
C ARG A 106 11.15 9.78 -15.68
N GLY A 107 10.26 9.49 -14.72
CA GLY A 107 8.91 10.04 -14.65
C GLY A 107 7.91 9.49 -15.68
N ILE A 108 8.28 8.47 -16.46
CA ILE A 108 7.44 7.89 -17.51
C ILE A 108 6.20 7.17 -16.97
N LEU A 109 6.30 6.57 -15.78
CA LEU A 109 5.18 5.98 -15.06
C LEU A 109 4.74 6.87 -13.89
N ALA A 110 4.44 8.15 -14.13
CA ALA A 110 3.80 8.96 -13.10
C ALA A 110 2.39 8.43 -12.81
N ALA A 111 2.11 8.05 -11.55
CA ALA A 111 0.80 7.58 -11.15
C ALA A 111 -0.25 8.69 -11.31
N ARG A 112 -1.46 8.29 -11.74
CA ARG A 112 -2.64 9.16 -11.79
C ARG A 112 -3.05 9.59 -10.38
N PRO A 113 -3.70 10.76 -10.25
CA PRO A 113 -4.19 11.19 -8.95
C PRO A 113 -5.22 10.19 -8.41
N CYS A 114 -5.21 9.99 -7.09
CA CYS A 114 -6.10 9.05 -6.40
C CYS A 114 -7.59 9.34 -6.67
N SER A 115 -7.93 10.62 -6.84
CA SER A 115 -9.27 11.09 -7.19
C SER A 115 -9.77 10.62 -8.57
N ALA A 116 -8.90 10.07 -9.41
CA ALA A 116 -9.32 9.46 -10.67
C ALA A 116 -10.15 8.18 -10.47
N CYS A 117 -10.07 7.55 -9.30
CA CYS A 117 -10.85 6.36 -8.94
C CYS A 117 -11.65 6.57 -7.64
N HIS A 118 -11.09 7.27 -6.65
CA HIS A 118 -11.78 7.59 -5.39
C HIS A 118 -12.58 8.89 -5.49
N THR A 119 -13.48 8.97 -6.49
CA THR A 119 -14.26 10.18 -6.77
C THR A 119 -15.19 10.55 -5.63
N ASP A 120 -15.87 9.56 -5.05
CA ASP A 120 -16.89 9.80 -4.01
C ASP A 120 -16.24 10.26 -2.71
N LEU A 121 -15.09 9.67 -2.35
CA LEU A 121 -14.29 10.08 -1.20
C LEU A 121 -13.74 11.51 -1.39
N ALA A 122 -13.16 11.79 -2.56
CA ALA A 122 -12.58 13.09 -2.89
C ALA A 122 -13.62 14.22 -2.97
N ALA A 123 -14.90 13.87 -3.20
CA ALA A 123 -16.00 14.83 -3.30
C ALA A 123 -16.69 15.12 -1.95
N THR A 124 -16.30 14.46 -0.85
CA THR A 124 -16.95 14.68 0.45
C THR A 124 -16.62 16.06 1.05
N PRO A 125 -17.62 16.81 1.53
CA PRO A 125 -17.40 18.09 2.22
C PRO A 125 -16.50 17.96 3.45
N GLU A 126 -16.60 16.83 4.15
CA GLU A 126 -15.83 16.52 5.35
C GLU A 126 -14.33 16.39 5.04
N LEU A 127 -13.98 15.72 3.93
CA LEU A 127 -12.59 15.59 3.51
C LEU A 127 -12.01 16.94 3.05
N ALA A 128 -12.80 17.74 2.33
CA ALA A 128 -12.40 19.07 1.89
C ALA A 128 -12.17 20.02 3.08
N ALA A 129 -13.01 19.93 4.11
CA ALA A 129 -12.84 20.70 5.35
C ALA A 129 -11.62 20.25 6.16
N ALA A 130 -11.38 18.94 6.26
CA ALA A 130 -10.23 18.37 6.97
C ALA A 130 -8.89 18.62 6.25
N HIS A 131 -8.91 18.80 4.92
CA HIS A 131 -7.72 19.00 4.08
C HIS A 131 -7.79 20.34 3.32
N GLY A 132 -8.16 21.41 4.02
CA GLY A 132 -8.42 22.73 3.43
C GLY A 132 -7.23 23.39 2.69
N THR A 133 -6.01 22.88 2.85
CA THR A 133 -4.80 23.34 2.12
C THR A 133 -4.44 22.46 0.91
N GLY A 134 -5.19 21.39 0.64
CA GLY A 134 -4.99 20.54 -0.54
C GLY A 134 -3.85 19.52 -0.43
N ALA A 135 -3.72 18.86 0.72
CA ALA A 135 -2.73 17.78 0.89
C ALA A 135 -2.97 16.64 -0.11
N ALA A 136 -1.91 16.19 -0.79
CA ALA A 136 -2.00 15.02 -1.66
C ALA A 136 -2.29 13.76 -0.82
N CYS A 137 -3.16 12.87 -1.29
CA CYS A 137 -3.60 11.70 -0.51
C CYS A 137 -2.43 10.83 -0.03
N ALA A 138 -1.39 10.70 -0.86
CA ALA A 138 -0.17 9.94 -0.55
C ALA A 138 0.72 10.57 0.53
N SER A 139 0.49 11.84 0.91
CA SER A 139 1.26 12.48 2.00
C SER A 139 1.00 11.82 3.36
N CYS A 140 -0.20 11.25 3.56
CA CYS A 140 -0.56 10.49 4.75
C CYS A 140 -0.81 8.99 4.45
N HIS A 141 -1.42 8.66 3.30
CA HIS A 141 -1.62 7.28 2.85
C HIS A 141 -0.44 6.76 2.03
N GLY A 142 0.77 7.15 2.40
CA GLY A 142 1.94 6.85 1.58
C GLY A 142 2.30 5.37 1.57
N ASP A 143 1.67 4.53 2.40
CA ASP A 143 1.73 3.06 2.29
C ASP A 143 1.12 2.51 1.00
N VAL A 144 0.29 3.32 0.33
CA VAL A 144 -0.30 3.03 -0.98
C VAL A 144 0.65 3.42 -2.12
N SER A 145 1.52 4.41 -1.93
CA SER A 145 2.56 4.75 -2.90
C SER A 145 3.75 3.81 -2.73
N HIS A 146 4.28 3.29 -3.83
CA HIS A 146 5.39 2.35 -3.76
C HIS A 146 6.74 3.07 -3.91
N PRO A 147 7.73 2.77 -3.05
CA PRO A 147 7.62 1.94 -1.83
C PRO A 147 6.84 2.67 -0.71
N PRO A 148 6.12 1.93 0.16
CA PRO A 148 5.24 2.49 1.18
C PRO A 148 5.97 3.52 2.05
N PHE A 149 5.35 4.65 2.40
CA PHE A 149 5.92 5.69 3.26
C PHE A 149 6.28 5.19 4.67
N ARG A 150 5.69 4.10 5.19
CA ARG A 150 6.25 3.46 6.40
C ARG A 150 7.59 2.75 6.18
N LEU A 151 8.02 2.59 4.92
CA LEU A 151 9.40 2.29 4.51
C LEU A 151 10.10 3.49 3.84
N ALA A 152 9.35 4.53 3.44
CA ALA A 152 9.82 5.75 2.78
C ALA A 152 9.45 7.00 3.60
N GLY A 153 9.85 7.00 4.88
CA GLY A 153 9.61 8.09 5.83
C GLY A 153 10.89 8.65 6.45
N PHE A 154 12.07 8.17 6.05
CA PHE A 154 13.32 8.87 6.24
C PHE A 154 13.85 9.21 4.85
N ALA A 155 13.52 10.40 4.34
CA ALA A 155 14.35 10.99 3.32
C ALA A 155 15.76 11.09 3.90
N ARG A 156 16.72 10.36 3.34
CA ARG A 156 18.13 10.65 3.62
C ARG A 156 18.35 12.09 3.16
N PRO A 157 18.87 13.01 4.01
CA PRO A 157 19.13 14.38 3.59
C PRO A 157 20.14 14.43 2.44
N VAL A 158 20.89 13.34 2.21
CA VAL A 158 21.91 13.20 1.19
C VAL A 158 21.70 11.88 0.42
N GLN A 159 21.83 11.91 -0.91
CA GLN A 159 21.92 10.71 -1.75
C GLN A 159 22.98 9.77 -1.16
N PRO A 160 22.71 8.48 -0.91
CA PRO A 160 23.74 7.57 -0.43
C PRO A 160 24.87 7.50 -1.45
N VAL A 161 26.08 7.89 -1.05
CA VAL A 161 27.27 7.62 -1.83
C VAL A 161 27.46 6.10 -1.82
N GLU A 162 27.65 5.51 -2.99
CA GLU A 162 27.75 4.06 -3.15
C GLU A 162 28.95 3.54 -2.32
N GLY A 163 28.68 2.80 -1.24
CA GLY A 163 29.68 2.32 -0.28
C GLY A 163 29.71 3.02 1.08
N GLU A 164 28.97 4.12 1.27
CA GLU A 164 28.99 4.94 2.48
C GLU A 164 27.56 5.21 2.97
N SER A 165 27.01 4.27 3.74
CA SER A 165 25.95 4.63 4.68
C SER A 165 26.63 4.99 6.00
N PRO A 166 26.67 6.26 6.42
CA PRO A 166 27.33 6.66 7.67
C PRO A 166 26.63 6.11 8.92
N HIS A 167 25.44 5.51 8.73
CA HIS A 167 24.65 4.88 9.78
C HIS A 167 24.22 3.47 9.37
N PRO A 168 24.08 2.51 10.32
CA PRO A 168 23.48 1.20 10.08
C PRO A 168 22.03 1.25 9.57
N ARG A 169 21.53 0.11 9.06
CA ARG A 169 20.09 -0.01 8.73
C ARG A 169 19.24 0.16 10.00
N LEU A 170 18.10 0.85 9.86
CA LEU A 170 17.17 1.16 10.97
C LEU A 170 17.77 2.00 12.09
N TYR A 171 18.89 2.71 11.86
CA TYR A 171 19.58 3.47 12.89
C TYR A 171 18.70 4.49 13.62
N VAL A 172 17.70 5.07 12.96
CA VAL A 172 16.74 5.97 13.61
C VAL A 172 15.92 5.34 14.75
N GLN A 173 15.84 4.01 14.82
CA GLN A 173 15.21 3.31 15.95
C GLN A 173 16.20 3.04 17.08
N THR A 174 17.51 3.19 16.84
CA THR A 174 18.60 2.85 17.77
C THR A 174 19.52 4.03 18.10
N HIS A 175 19.32 5.20 17.50
CA HIS A 175 20.21 6.36 17.61
C HIS A 175 20.23 7.03 18.99
N GLY A 176 19.29 6.68 19.88
CA GLY A 176 19.12 7.35 21.17
C GLY A 176 20.37 7.38 22.04
N GLY A 177 21.20 6.31 22.02
CA GLY A 177 22.46 6.28 22.76
C GLY A 177 23.49 7.30 22.24
N ASP A 178 23.58 7.43 20.93
CA ASP A 178 24.54 8.33 20.27
C ASP A 178 24.05 9.79 20.35
N ALA A 179 22.76 10.03 20.18
CA ALA A 179 22.14 11.36 20.32
C ALA A 179 22.24 11.90 21.75
N VAL A 180 22.12 11.04 22.78
CA VAL A 180 22.34 11.44 24.18
C VAL A 180 23.82 11.76 24.44
N SER A 181 24.73 11.08 23.76
CA SER A 181 26.17 11.25 23.94
C SER A 181 26.68 12.52 23.26
N ASP A 182 26.27 12.77 22.01
CA ASP A 182 26.65 13.95 21.24
C ASP A 182 25.64 14.28 20.13
N ALA A 183 24.55 14.96 20.48
CA ALA A 183 23.54 15.43 19.52
C ALA A 183 24.09 16.43 18.49
N ALA A 184 25.14 17.18 18.83
CA ALA A 184 25.71 18.20 17.94
C ALA A 184 26.40 17.56 16.72
N SER A 185 26.96 16.36 16.89
CA SER A 185 27.53 15.58 15.79
C SER A 185 26.53 15.36 14.65
N CYS A 186 25.26 15.09 14.97
CA CYS A 186 24.20 14.85 14.00
C CYS A 186 23.87 16.11 13.19
N THR A 187 23.92 17.28 13.83
CA THR A 187 23.63 18.58 13.17
C THR A 187 24.70 19.04 12.18
N THR A 188 25.81 18.30 12.08
CA THR A 188 26.81 18.50 11.02
C THR A 188 26.24 18.18 9.63
N CYS A 189 25.24 17.30 9.57
CA CYS A 189 24.59 16.89 8.32
C CYS A 189 23.05 17.00 8.33
N HIS A 190 22.43 17.10 9.51
CA HIS A 190 20.97 17.17 9.67
C HIS A 190 20.54 18.52 10.22
N GLU A 191 19.43 19.07 9.72
CA GLU A 191 18.85 20.30 10.27
C GLU A 191 18.15 20.05 11.61
N PRO A 192 18.05 21.03 12.53
CA PRO A 192 17.46 20.84 13.86
C PRO A 192 16.00 20.34 13.86
N ASP A 193 15.19 20.72 12.86
CA ASP A 193 13.79 20.33 12.71
C ASP A 193 13.60 18.83 12.41
N PHE A 194 14.65 18.16 11.93
CA PHE A 194 14.70 16.71 11.78
C PHE A 194 14.44 15.99 13.11
N CYS A 195 15.06 16.46 14.20
CA CYS A 195 14.90 15.89 15.53
C CYS A 195 13.48 16.12 16.06
N GLU A 196 12.94 17.30 15.79
CA GLU A 196 11.64 17.76 16.28
C GLU A 196 10.46 16.96 15.71
N THR A 197 10.63 16.43 14.50
CA THR A 197 9.63 15.58 13.84
C THR A 197 9.21 14.37 14.70
N CYS A 198 10.12 13.85 15.52
CA CYS A 198 9.84 12.74 16.44
C CYS A 198 9.84 13.18 17.91
N HIS A 199 10.80 14.01 18.35
CA HIS A 199 10.97 14.38 19.76
C HIS A 199 9.98 15.44 20.28
N LEU A 200 9.16 16.06 19.42
CA LEU A 200 8.09 16.97 19.86
C LEU A 200 6.69 16.33 19.90
N ARG A 201 6.55 15.06 19.47
CA ARG A 201 5.23 14.40 19.40
C ARG A 201 4.74 13.87 20.75
N GLU A 202 5.65 13.50 21.64
CA GLU A 202 5.36 13.12 23.04
C GLU A 202 6.65 13.26 23.88
N ARG A 203 6.52 13.49 25.19
CA ARG A 203 7.68 13.68 26.08
C ARG A 203 8.40 12.35 26.32
N TYR A 204 9.66 12.28 25.89
CA TYR A 204 10.59 11.19 26.19
C TYR A 204 11.83 11.70 26.95
N PRO A 205 12.36 10.98 27.97
CA PRO A 205 11.80 9.77 28.57
C PRO A 205 10.43 10.05 29.20
N HIS A 206 9.54 9.05 29.13
CA HIS A 206 8.21 9.22 29.67
C HIS A 206 8.24 9.52 31.18
N PRO A 207 7.31 10.32 31.70
CA PRO A 207 7.28 10.68 33.10
C PRO A 207 7.12 9.45 34.01
N GLU A 208 7.54 9.58 35.26
CA GLU A 208 7.34 8.55 36.28
C GLU A 208 5.85 8.17 36.38
N GLY A 209 5.54 6.87 36.46
CA GLY A 209 4.17 6.37 36.47
C GLY A 209 3.49 6.29 35.10
N TRP A 210 4.23 6.48 34.00
CA TRP A 210 3.71 6.44 32.61
C TRP A 210 2.77 5.27 32.31
N VAL A 211 3.08 4.07 32.80
CA VAL A 211 2.24 2.87 32.56
C VAL A 211 0.78 3.07 33.00
N SER A 212 0.52 3.91 34.00
CA SER A 212 -0.86 4.23 34.44
C SER A 212 -1.50 5.39 33.67
N LEU A 213 -0.69 6.23 33.01
CA LEU A 213 -1.15 7.45 32.33
C LEU A 213 -1.28 7.26 30.81
N HIS A 214 -0.51 6.34 30.23
CA HIS A 214 -0.35 6.20 28.79
C HIS A 214 -1.67 5.94 28.05
N GLY A 215 -2.65 5.26 28.68
CA GLY A 215 -3.95 5.03 28.06
C GLY A 215 -4.80 6.30 27.90
N THR A 216 -4.68 7.26 28.83
CA THR A 216 -5.34 8.58 28.68
C THR A 216 -4.62 9.42 27.66
N VAL A 217 -3.29 9.44 27.71
CA VAL A 217 -2.47 10.18 26.74
C VAL A 217 -2.67 9.63 25.31
N GLN A 218 -2.73 8.31 25.13
CA GLN A 218 -3.06 7.67 23.85
C GLN A 218 -4.43 8.11 23.33
N ARG A 219 -5.44 8.24 24.19
CA ARG A 219 -6.78 8.72 23.78
C ARG A 219 -6.77 10.18 23.34
N GLU A 220 -5.94 11.01 23.96
CA GLU A 220 -5.82 12.44 23.66
C GLU A 220 -4.96 12.71 22.42
N GLN A 221 -3.83 12.02 22.28
CA GLN A 221 -2.84 12.22 21.22
C GLN A 221 -3.07 11.32 19.99
N GLY A 222 -3.86 10.25 20.14
CA GLY A 222 -4.05 9.22 19.13
C GLY A 222 -2.90 8.22 19.06
N ILE A 223 -3.21 7.00 18.58
CA ILE A 223 -2.24 5.88 18.51
C ILE A 223 -1.00 6.20 17.66
N GLY A 224 -1.15 7.05 16.64
CA GLY A 224 -0.06 7.44 15.75
C GLY A 224 1.08 8.20 16.46
N ALA A 225 0.79 8.90 17.56
CA ALA A 225 1.81 9.54 18.39
C ALA A 225 2.74 8.51 19.05
N CYS A 226 2.21 7.35 19.40
CA CYS A 226 2.96 6.24 20.01
C CYS A 226 3.68 5.40 18.95
N GLU A 227 3.03 5.13 17.82
CA GLU A 227 3.59 4.36 16.70
C GLU A 227 4.85 4.99 16.08
N GLY A 228 5.05 6.28 16.28
CA GLY A 228 6.24 6.99 15.83
C GLY A 228 7.54 6.45 16.44
N CYS A 229 7.47 5.92 17.66
CA CYS A 229 8.62 5.37 18.39
C CYS A 229 8.44 3.89 18.76
N HIS A 230 7.22 3.40 18.94
CA HIS A 230 6.92 2.04 19.38
C HIS A 230 6.25 1.20 18.29
N PRO A 231 6.74 -0.03 18.01
CA PRO A 231 6.04 -0.93 17.11
C PRO A 231 4.74 -1.46 17.76
N GLN A 232 3.74 -1.84 16.96
CA GLN A 232 2.48 -2.41 17.47
C GLN A 232 2.67 -3.63 18.39
N THR A 233 3.74 -4.40 18.18
CA THR A 233 4.10 -5.53 19.05
C THR A 233 4.46 -5.09 20.48
N PHE A 234 4.87 -3.84 20.69
CA PHE A 234 5.11 -3.28 22.02
C PHE A 234 3.82 -3.19 22.84
N CYS A 235 2.72 -2.72 22.23
CA CYS A 235 1.40 -2.65 22.86
C CYS A 235 0.93 -4.06 23.24
N ALA A 236 1.07 -5.03 22.33
CA ALA A 236 0.68 -6.42 22.56
C ALA A 236 1.49 -7.09 23.68
N GLY A 237 2.75 -6.68 23.89
CA GLY A 237 3.62 -7.25 24.92
C GLY A 237 3.08 -7.11 26.35
N CYS A 238 2.28 -6.07 26.61
CA CYS A 238 1.59 -5.87 27.88
C CYS A 238 0.08 -6.11 27.78
N HIS A 239 -0.59 -5.55 26.76
CA HIS A 239 -2.06 -5.58 26.68
C HIS A 239 -2.62 -6.94 26.22
N GLY A 240 -1.90 -7.68 25.38
CA GLY A 240 -2.34 -8.98 24.85
C GLY A 240 -3.62 -8.96 23.99
N THR A 241 -4.30 -7.84 23.86
CA THR A 241 -5.55 -7.67 23.11
C THR A 241 -5.68 -6.22 22.64
N GLU A 242 -6.63 -5.94 21.75
CA GLU A 242 -6.93 -4.58 21.26
C GLU A 242 -7.47 -3.67 22.38
N ILE A 243 -6.90 -2.46 22.49
CA ILE A 243 -7.23 -1.42 23.47
C ILE A 243 -7.26 -0.04 22.76
N PRO A 244 -8.27 0.83 23.00
CA PRO A 244 -9.44 0.61 23.85
C PRO A 244 -10.38 -0.44 23.26
N HIS A 245 -10.97 -1.28 24.12
CA HIS A 245 -11.95 -2.27 23.69
C HIS A 245 -13.14 -1.58 23.01
N ASP A 246 -13.58 -2.11 21.87
CA ASP A 246 -14.82 -1.64 21.26
C ASP A 246 -16.05 -2.08 22.07
N ALA A 247 -17.23 -1.54 21.74
CA ALA A 247 -18.47 -1.87 22.45
C ALA A 247 -18.94 -3.32 22.25
N ARG A 248 -18.43 -4.02 21.23
CA ARG A 248 -18.78 -5.43 20.92
C ARG A 248 -17.88 -6.40 21.67
N TRP A 249 -16.72 -5.94 22.16
CA TRP A 249 -15.73 -6.75 22.85
C TRP A 249 -16.32 -7.58 23.98
N LEU A 250 -17.23 -7.03 24.79
CA LEU A 250 -17.89 -7.79 25.86
C LEU A 250 -18.59 -9.07 25.37
N GLY A 251 -19.14 -9.07 24.14
CA GLY A 251 -19.74 -10.26 23.52
C GLY A 251 -18.72 -11.24 22.91
N GLU A 252 -17.50 -10.79 22.65
CA GLU A 252 -16.46 -11.56 21.95
C GLU A 252 -15.17 -11.75 22.76
N HIS A 253 -15.13 -11.30 24.02
CA HIS A 253 -13.91 -11.25 24.84
C HIS A 253 -13.27 -12.62 25.08
N TRP A 254 -14.04 -13.72 24.96
CA TRP A 254 -13.51 -15.08 25.02
C TRP A 254 -12.48 -15.36 23.90
N ARG A 255 -12.58 -14.68 22.75
CA ARG A 255 -11.60 -14.79 21.65
C ARG A 255 -10.26 -14.21 22.07
N ALA A 256 -10.26 -13.08 22.78
CA ALA A 256 -9.05 -12.45 23.29
C ALA A 256 -8.31 -13.35 24.30
N LEU A 257 -9.03 -14.24 25.01
CA LEU A 257 -8.44 -15.24 25.90
C LEU A 257 -7.73 -16.40 25.16
N GLN A 258 -7.96 -16.55 23.85
CA GLN A 258 -7.21 -17.52 23.03
C GLN A 258 -5.84 -16.99 22.64
N ASP A 259 -5.73 -15.68 22.43
CA ASP A 259 -4.52 -15.01 21.96
C ASP A 259 -3.67 -14.46 23.12
N ALA A 260 -4.30 -14.14 24.26
CA ALA A 260 -3.63 -13.71 25.48
C ALA A 260 -4.16 -14.41 26.73
N GLY A 261 -3.24 -14.78 27.64
CA GLY A 261 -3.62 -15.30 28.95
C GLY A 261 -4.34 -14.26 29.78
N SER A 262 -5.21 -14.70 30.70
CA SER A 262 -6.03 -13.81 31.55
C SER A 262 -5.24 -12.77 32.35
N GLN A 263 -3.93 -12.95 32.51
CA GLN A 263 -3.05 -12.03 33.23
C GLN A 263 -2.98 -10.65 32.57
N SER A 264 -3.05 -10.56 31.23
CA SER A 264 -3.04 -9.26 30.54
C SER A 264 -4.29 -8.44 30.87
N CYS A 265 -5.45 -9.10 30.98
CA CYS A 265 -6.71 -8.46 31.38
C CYS A 265 -6.64 -7.94 32.82
N LEU A 266 -5.96 -8.68 33.71
CA LEU A 266 -5.82 -8.34 35.13
C LEU A 266 -4.89 -7.14 35.39
N LEU A 267 -4.21 -6.61 34.36
CA LEU A 267 -3.44 -5.38 34.46
C LEU A 267 -4.32 -4.16 34.73
N CYS A 268 -5.55 -4.16 34.18
CA CYS A 268 -6.49 -3.05 34.31
C CYS A 268 -7.80 -3.45 35.02
N HIS A 269 -8.21 -4.72 34.91
CA HIS A 269 -9.47 -5.20 35.49
C HIS A 269 -9.25 -6.05 36.73
N PRO A 270 -9.94 -5.79 37.86
CA PRO A 270 -9.90 -6.69 39.00
C PRO A 270 -10.58 -8.03 38.67
N ARG A 271 -10.03 -9.12 39.23
CA ARG A 271 -10.56 -10.49 39.07
C ARG A 271 -12.06 -10.62 39.41
N ARG A 272 -12.56 -9.73 40.28
CA ARG A 272 -13.98 -9.65 40.64
C ARG A 272 -14.88 -9.38 39.44
N ASP A 273 -14.42 -8.62 38.44
CA ASP A 273 -15.24 -8.28 37.27
C ASP A 273 -15.55 -9.55 36.46
N CYS A 274 -14.55 -10.42 36.30
CA CYS A 274 -14.72 -11.73 35.68
C CYS A 274 -15.72 -12.58 36.49
N THR A 275 -15.51 -12.72 37.80
CA THR A 275 -16.34 -13.64 38.60
C THR A 275 -17.77 -13.15 38.78
N THR A 276 -18.00 -11.84 38.87
CA THR A 276 -19.33 -11.25 39.03
C THR A 276 -20.16 -11.47 37.77
N CYS A 277 -19.63 -11.06 36.61
CA CYS A 277 -20.34 -11.19 35.34
C CYS A 277 -20.57 -12.66 34.95
N HIS A 278 -19.54 -13.52 35.11
CA HIS A 278 -19.68 -14.94 34.78
C HIS A 278 -20.59 -15.69 35.75
N ALA A 279 -20.75 -15.25 37.01
CA ALA A 279 -21.73 -15.84 37.93
C ALA A 279 -23.17 -15.56 37.48
N GLU A 280 -23.43 -14.41 36.87
CA GLU A 280 -24.75 -14.02 36.37
C GLU A 280 -25.08 -14.64 35.00
N HIS A 281 -24.07 -14.95 34.18
CA HIS A 281 -24.23 -15.49 32.83
C HIS A 281 -23.99 -17.01 32.70
N GLN A 282 -23.98 -17.77 33.81
CA GLN A 282 -23.70 -19.23 33.81
C GLN A 282 -24.70 -20.11 33.02
N VAL A 283 -25.84 -19.54 32.60
CA VAL A 283 -26.95 -20.26 31.96
C VAL A 283 -26.88 -20.32 30.43
N HIS A 284 -26.05 -19.51 29.76
CA HIS A 284 -25.83 -19.57 28.30
C HIS A 284 -24.58 -20.37 27.94
N ARG A 285 -24.50 -21.60 28.46
CA ARG A 285 -23.39 -22.52 28.23
C ARG A 285 -23.41 -23.06 26.79
N GLU A 286 -22.99 -22.25 25.82
CA GLU A 286 -22.59 -22.70 24.48
C GLU A 286 -21.07 -22.83 24.34
N GLN A 287 -20.34 -23.04 25.45
CA GLN A 287 -18.88 -23.20 25.43
C GLN A 287 -18.39 -24.43 26.21
N ASP A 288 -19.08 -25.57 26.08
CA ASP A 288 -18.45 -26.90 26.19
C ASP A 288 -17.49 -27.17 24.99
N LEU A 289 -16.69 -26.17 24.57
CA LEU A 289 -15.92 -26.29 23.33
C LEU A 289 -14.56 -26.96 23.48
N TYR A 290 -13.98 -27.11 24.67
CA TYR A 290 -12.72 -27.87 24.81
C TYR A 290 -12.61 -28.62 26.13
N ALA A 291 -13.46 -29.64 26.30
CA ALA A 291 -13.07 -30.82 27.06
C ALA A 291 -12.11 -31.67 26.22
N ARG A 292 -10.79 -31.51 26.44
CA ARG A 292 -9.77 -32.57 26.48
C ARG A 292 -8.63 -32.15 27.39
#